data_AF-A0A1H4DZB7-F1
#
_entry.id   AF-A0A1H4DZB7-F1
#
_cell.length_a   1.000
_cell.length_b   1.000
_cell.length_c   1.000
_cell.angle_alpha   90.00
_cell.angle_beta   90.00
_cell.angle_gamma   90.00
#
_symmetry.space_group_name_H-M   'P 1'
#
loop_
_entity.id
_entity.type
_entity.pdbx_description
1 polymer ?
#
loop_
_entity_poly.entity_id
_entity_poly.type
_entity_poly.pdbx_seq_one_letter_code
_entity_poly.pdbx_strand_id
1 'polypeptide(L)'
;MNIDEIQALKGIHPGIFLERELQKRKLAKGRFAISIGEYPQTLGAITKGKRAMNTPLALKIEHELGIEEGFFMILQTYFDIKQIKQKDSLKLHPDLKKFRKAIFWDTRFESIDWIKQKKAIITRVFERGNEQEKNEIIRFYGKQAVDEVLTGSPIN
;
A
#
# COMPACT_ATOMS: atom_id res chain seq x y z
N MET A 1 -22.32 5.65 8.64
CA MET A 1 -21.54 4.58 7.97
C MET A 1 -21.07 3.55 8.99
N ASN A 2 -20.85 2.27 8.61
CA ASN A 2 -20.31 1.27 9.54
C ASN A 2 -18.77 1.33 9.55
N ILE A 3 -18.16 1.25 10.74
CA ILE A 3 -16.71 1.20 10.94
C ILE A 3 -16.05 0.10 10.11
N ASP A 4 -16.75 -1.02 9.90
CA ASP A 4 -16.25 -2.18 9.15
C ASP A 4 -15.97 -1.86 7.66
N GLU A 5 -16.76 -0.98 7.05
CA GLU A 5 -16.56 -0.57 5.65
C GLU A 5 -15.29 0.26 5.50
N ILE A 6 -15.03 1.15 6.46
CA ILE A 6 -13.80 1.95 6.48
C ILE A 6 -12.58 1.02 6.65
N GLN A 7 -12.67 0.01 7.54
CA GLN A 7 -11.58 -0.95 7.76
C GLN A 7 -11.20 -1.70 6.48
N ALA A 8 -12.18 -2.18 5.72
CA ALA A 8 -11.94 -2.88 4.46
C ALA A 8 -11.29 -1.99 3.38
N LEU A 9 -11.48 -0.68 3.47
CA LEU A 9 -10.99 0.29 2.49
C LEU A 9 -9.67 0.97 2.90
N LYS A 10 -9.14 0.71 4.11
CA LYS A 10 -7.91 1.33 4.59
C LYS A 10 -6.74 1.10 3.64
N GLY A 11 -6.08 2.20 3.26
CA GLY A 11 -4.90 2.14 2.42
C GLY A 11 -5.19 1.98 0.92
N ILE A 12 -6.45 2.12 0.49
CA ILE A 12 -6.85 2.29 -0.91
C ILE A 12 -6.94 3.79 -1.20
N HIS A 13 -6.43 4.22 -2.36
CA HIS A 13 -6.52 5.63 -2.76
C HIS A 13 -8.02 6.01 -2.96
N PRO A 14 -8.50 7.14 -2.39
CA PRO A 14 -9.92 7.52 -2.44
C PRO A 14 -10.47 7.63 -3.86
N GLY A 15 -9.65 8.11 -4.80
CA GLY A 15 -10.02 8.16 -6.22
C GLY A 15 -10.31 6.79 -6.86
N ILE A 16 -9.70 5.70 -6.39
CA ILE A 16 -9.99 4.34 -6.90
C ILE A 16 -11.37 3.89 -6.43
N PHE A 17 -11.75 4.22 -5.20
CA PHE A 17 -13.10 4.01 -4.71
C PHE A 17 -14.10 4.85 -5.53
N LEU A 18 -13.81 6.14 -5.72
CA LEU A 18 -14.67 7.04 -6.50
C LEU A 18 -14.90 6.52 -7.92
N GLU A 19 -13.86 6.00 -8.59
CA GLU A 19 -13.99 5.42 -9.92
C GLU A 19 -15.03 4.31 -9.95
N ARG A 20 -14.95 3.39 -9.00
CA ARG A 20 -15.90 2.27 -8.89
C ARG A 20 -17.30 2.76 -8.57
N GLU A 21 -17.42 3.77 -7.71
CA GLU A 21 -18.71 4.34 -7.32
C GLU A 21 -19.42 5.01 -8.51
N LEU A 22 -18.69 5.81 -9.30
CA LEU A 22 -19.23 6.41 -10.52
C LEU A 22 -19.65 5.34 -11.55
N GLN A 23 -18.86 4.26 -11.69
CA GLN A 23 -19.20 3.14 -12.57
C GLN A 23 -20.47 2.41 -12.13
N LYS A 24 -20.60 2.11 -10.83
CA LYS A 24 -21.80 1.47 -10.26
C LYS A 24 -23.06 2.30 -10.52
N ARG A 25 -22.94 3.61 -10.41
CA ARG A 25 -24.03 4.57 -10.66
C ARG A 25 -24.24 4.90 -12.14
N LYS A 26 -23.43 4.31 -13.03
CA LYS A 26 -23.44 4.57 -14.48
C LYS A 26 -23.25 6.07 -14.82
N LEU A 27 -22.49 6.78 -14.00
CA LEU A 27 -22.18 8.20 -14.18
C LEU A 27 -20.94 8.37 -15.04
N ALA A 28 -21.07 9.17 -16.10
CA ALA A 28 -19.93 9.53 -16.94
C ALA A 28 -19.02 10.50 -16.19
N LYS A 29 -17.79 10.06 -15.87
CA LYS A 29 -16.78 10.82 -15.10
C LYS A 29 -16.60 12.27 -15.56
N GLY A 30 -16.50 12.51 -16.87
CA GLY A 30 -16.31 13.85 -17.41
C GLY A 30 -17.51 14.77 -17.13
N ARG A 31 -18.74 14.25 -17.27
CA ARG A 31 -19.96 15.02 -16.95
C ARG A 31 -20.08 15.25 -15.44
N PHE A 32 -19.76 14.25 -14.64
CA PHE A 32 -19.76 14.37 -13.18
C PHE A 32 -18.75 15.41 -12.68
N ALA A 33 -17.54 15.47 -13.27
CA ALA A 33 -16.58 16.52 -12.93
C ALA A 33 -17.16 17.93 -13.16
N ILE A 34 -17.81 18.13 -14.31
CA ILE A 34 -18.42 19.41 -14.67
C ILE A 34 -19.58 19.75 -13.72
N SER A 35 -20.41 18.78 -13.32
CA SER A 35 -21.54 19.04 -12.41
C SER A 35 -21.10 19.50 -11.03
N ILE A 36 -19.93 19.07 -10.55
CA ILE A 36 -19.33 19.53 -9.28
C ILE A 36 -18.39 20.76 -9.45
N GLY A 37 -18.37 21.38 -10.63
CA GLY A 37 -17.55 22.56 -10.92
C GLY A 37 -16.05 22.27 -10.92
N GLU A 38 -15.64 21.11 -11.43
CA GLU A 38 -14.25 20.66 -11.52
C GLU A 38 -13.88 20.25 -12.94
N TYR A 39 -12.59 20.32 -13.27
CA TYR A 39 -12.11 19.94 -14.59
C TYR A 39 -12.05 18.41 -14.75
N PRO A 40 -12.49 17.84 -15.88
CA PRO A 40 -12.39 16.39 -16.14
C PRO A 40 -10.98 15.82 -16.00
N GLN A 41 -9.94 16.60 -16.33
CA GLN A 41 -8.55 16.16 -16.13
C GLN A 41 -8.20 16.02 -14.65
N THR A 42 -8.69 16.93 -13.79
CA THR A 42 -8.48 16.89 -12.33
C THR A 42 -9.08 15.62 -11.75
N LEU A 43 -10.37 15.38 -12.01
CA LEU A 43 -11.05 14.17 -11.54
C LEU A 43 -10.44 12.90 -12.14
N GLY A 44 -10.03 12.95 -13.41
CA GLY A 44 -9.33 11.87 -14.09
C GLY A 44 -7.99 11.50 -13.46
N ALA A 45 -7.19 12.48 -13.01
CA ALA A 45 -5.92 12.23 -12.33
C ALA A 45 -6.15 11.59 -10.95
N ILE A 46 -7.17 12.05 -10.22
CA ILE A 46 -7.51 11.55 -8.88
C ILE A 46 -8.04 10.12 -8.96
N THR A 47 -8.98 9.85 -9.87
CA THR A 47 -9.55 8.51 -10.06
C THR A 47 -8.51 7.46 -10.49
N LYS A 48 -7.44 7.89 -11.14
CA LYS A 48 -6.29 7.03 -11.48
C LYS A 48 -5.26 6.89 -10.37
N GLY A 49 -5.47 7.52 -9.20
CA GLY A 49 -4.53 7.52 -8.07
C GLY A 49 -3.24 8.30 -8.33
N LYS A 50 -3.20 9.13 -9.37
CA LYS A 50 -2.01 9.95 -9.72
C LYS A 50 -1.94 11.24 -8.92
N ARG A 51 -3.07 11.68 -8.34
CA ARG A 51 -3.19 12.90 -7.55
C ARG A 51 -4.05 12.61 -6.32
N ALA A 52 -3.61 13.10 -5.16
CA ALA A 52 -4.38 13.07 -3.93
C ALA A 52 -5.67 13.89 -4.06
N MET A 53 -6.71 13.47 -3.34
CA MET A 53 -7.93 14.25 -3.19
C MET A 53 -7.73 15.32 -2.11
N ASN A 54 -8.29 16.51 -2.31
CA ASN A 54 -8.31 17.57 -1.31
C ASN A 54 -9.70 17.69 -0.68
N THR A 55 -9.78 18.36 0.48
CA THR A 55 -11.03 18.50 1.24
C THR A 55 -12.15 19.18 0.45
N PRO A 56 -11.93 20.33 -0.24
CA PRO A 56 -13.03 20.97 -0.98
C PRO A 56 -13.63 20.08 -2.07
N LEU A 57 -12.80 19.33 -2.79
CA LEU A 57 -13.28 18.39 -3.80
C LEU A 57 -14.03 17.21 -3.17
N ALA A 58 -13.51 16.65 -2.08
CA ALA A 58 -14.16 15.57 -1.35
C ALA A 58 -15.58 15.96 -0.94
N LEU A 59 -15.75 17.13 -0.32
CA LEU A 59 -17.06 17.62 0.13
C LEU A 59 -18.05 17.80 -1.04
N LYS A 60 -17.60 18.36 -2.17
CA LYS A 60 -18.45 18.48 -3.37
C LYS A 60 -18.91 17.11 -3.89
N ILE A 61 -18.01 16.14 -3.94
CA ILE A 61 -18.31 14.78 -4.40
C ILE A 61 -19.25 14.08 -3.42
N GLU A 62 -19.00 14.20 -2.12
CA GLU A 62 -19.80 13.59 -1.06
C GLU A 62 -21.23 14.10 -1.10
N HIS A 63 -21.40 15.42 -1.19
CA HIS A 63 -22.69 16.06 -1.37
C HIS A 63 -23.42 15.57 -2.63
N GLU A 64 -22.77 15.59 -3.80
CA GLU A 64 -23.39 15.20 -5.07
C GLU A 64 -23.76 13.70 -5.13
N LEU A 65 -23.00 12.84 -4.45
CA LEU A 65 -23.25 11.40 -4.42
C LEU A 65 -24.08 10.95 -3.22
N GLY A 66 -24.46 11.85 -2.31
CA GLY A 66 -25.14 11.50 -1.06
C GLY A 66 -24.31 10.57 -0.18
N ILE A 67 -22.98 10.77 -0.16
CA ILE A 67 -22.04 10.07 0.71
C ILE A 67 -21.83 10.91 1.96
N GLU A 68 -21.61 10.26 3.11
CA GLU A 68 -21.31 10.94 4.36
C GLU A 68 -20.06 11.83 4.24
N GLU A 69 -20.17 13.06 4.73
CA GLU A 69 -19.08 14.03 4.68
C GLU A 69 -17.83 13.53 5.43
N GLY A 70 -16.66 13.76 4.86
CA GLY A 70 -15.37 13.36 5.42
C GLY A 70 -14.95 11.93 5.07
N PHE A 71 -15.81 11.12 4.46
CA PHE A 71 -15.50 9.76 4.02
C PHE A 71 -14.21 9.67 3.21
N PHE A 72 -14.10 10.47 2.13
CA PHE A 72 -12.93 10.40 1.26
C PHE A 72 -11.67 10.92 1.93
N MET A 73 -11.79 11.85 2.88
CA MET A 73 -10.64 12.37 3.61
C MET A 73 -10.10 11.39 4.64
N ILE A 74 -10.98 10.61 5.27
CA ILE A 74 -10.57 9.46 6.11
C ILE A 74 -9.79 8.45 5.25
N LEU A 75 -10.31 8.10 4.06
CA LEU A 75 -9.61 7.20 3.14
C LEU A 75 -8.27 7.78 2.67
N GLN A 76 -8.23 9.06 2.30
CA GLN A 76 -7.00 9.75 1.88
C GLN A 76 -5.95 9.68 3.00
N THR A 77 -6.35 9.94 4.24
CA THR A 77 -5.45 9.88 5.41
C THR A 77 -4.87 8.49 5.60
N TYR A 78 -5.70 7.44 5.58
CA TYR A 78 -5.19 6.06 5.69
C TYR A 78 -4.30 5.66 4.51
N PHE A 79 -4.61 6.13 3.30
CA PHE A 79 -3.78 5.93 2.12
C PHE A 79 -2.41 6.59 2.30
N ASP A 80 -2.37 7.85 2.74
CA ASP A 80 -1.14 8.60 2.94
C ASP A 80 -0.26 7.96 4.02
N ILE A 81 -0.86 7.52 5.14
CA ILE A 81 -0.15 6.76 6.19
C ILE A 81 0.48 5.51 5.61
N LYS A 82 -0.25 4.75 4.77
CA LYS A 82 0.30 3.53 4.13
C LYS A 82 1.44 3.87 3.18
N GLN A 83 1.34 4.95 2.40
CA GLN A 83 2.41 5.38 1.49
C GLN A 83 3.68 5.76 2.27
N ILE A 84 3.54 6.50 3.36
CA ILE A 84 4.66 6.87 4.24
C ILE A 84 5.31 5.61 4.82
N LYS A 85 4.51 4.74 5.44
CA LYS A 85 5.01 3.47 6.02
C LYS A 85 5.72 2.60 4.97
N GLN A 86 5.22 2.56 3.74
CA GLN A 86 5.86 1.80 2.67
C GLN A 86 7.16 2.44 2.18
N LYS A 87 7.25 3.78 2.12
CA LYS A 87 8.51 4.46 1.80
C LYS A 87 9.56 4.22 2.87
N ASP A 88 9.16 4.23 4.14
CA ASP A 88 10.08 3.97 5.24
C ASP A 88 10.49 2.50 5.32
N SER A 89 9.58 1.57 5.02
CA SER A 89 9.92 0.14 4.95
C SER A 89 10.94 -0.17 3.86
N LEU A 90 10.89 0.52 2.71
CA LEU A 90 11.87 0.37 1.63
C LEU A 90 13.27 0.88 1.99
N LYS A 91 13.40 1.76 3.00
CA LYS A 91 14.72 2.20 3.51
C LYS A 91 15.34 1.17 4.45
N LEU A 92 14.52 0.30 5.06
CA LEU A 92 14.97 -0.72 5.99
C LEU A 92 15.36 -1.96 5.19
N HIS A 93 16.65 -2.19 5.06
CA HIS A 93 17.20 -3.37 4.41
C HIS A 93 18.43 -3.86 5.19
N PRO A 94 18.78 -5.16 5.09
CA PRO A 94 20.03 -5.66 5.66
C PRO A 94 21.24 -5.11 4.90
N ASP A 95 22.45 -5.41 5.37
CA ASP A 95 23.66 -5.09 4.60
C ASP A 95 23.72 -5.92 3.31
N LEU A 96 23.29 -5.29 2.21
CA LEU A 96 23.20 -5.88 0.89
C LEU A 96 24.54 -6.39 0.35
N LYS A 97 25.67 -5.88 0.84
CA LYS A 97 27.01 -6.36 0.44
C LYS A 97 27.28 -7.78 0.91
N LYS A 98 26.53 -8.27 1.90
CA LYS A 98 26.66 -9.62 2.45
C LYS A 98 25.85 -10.66 1.68
N PHE A 99 25.11 -10.27 0.65
CA PHE A 99 24.29 -11.18 -0.16
C PHE A 99 24.84 -11.34 -1.57
N ARG A 100 24.88 -12.58 -2.05
CA ARG A 100 25.08 -12.85 -3.47
C ARG A 100 23.78 -12.59 -4.23
N LYS A 101 23.85 -11.83 -5.32
CA LYS A 101 22.68 -11.52 -6.15
C LYS A 101 21.91 -12.77 -6.64
N ALA A 102 22.61 -13.88 -6.85
CA ALA A 102 22.04 -15.14 -7.32
C ALA A 102 20.97 -15.73 -6.37
N ILE A 103 20.96 -15.39 -5.08
CA ILE A 103 19.96 -15.92 -4.14
C ILE A 103 18.55 -15.39 -4.42
N PHE A 104 18.44 -14.24 -5.09
CA PHE A 104 17.19 -13.66 -5.58
C PHE A 104 17.20 -13.55 -7.11
N TRP A 105 17.61 -14.59 -7.82
CA TRP A 105 17.73 -14.56 -9.29
C TRP A 105 16.42 -14.24 -10.04
N ASP A 106 15.27 -14.53 -9.42
CA ASP A 106 13.92 -14.31 -9.95
C ASP A 106 13.35 -12.93 -9.60
N THR A 107 14.04 -12.14 -8.78
CA THR A 107 13.55 -10.84 -8.27
C THR A 107 14.61 -9.75 -8.43
N ARG A 108 14.21 -8.55 -8.87
CA ARG A 108 15.12 -7.40 -8.87
C ARG A 108 15.49 -7.04 -7.44
N PHE A 109 16.77 -7.20 -7.11
CA PHE A 109 17.30 -7.13 -5.75
C PHE A 109 17.02 -5.77 -5.07
N GLU A 110 17.02 -4.68 -5.86
CA GLU A 110 16.76 -3.31 -5.42
C GLU A 110 15.27 -3.03 -5.12
N SER A 111 14.38 -3.92 -5.56
CA SER A 111 12.93 -3.78 -5.39
C SER A 111 12.34 -4.65 -4.29
N ILE A 112 13.18 -5.41 -3.58
CA ILE A 112 12.77 -6.28 -2.49
C ILE A 112 12.31 -5.42 -1.31
N ASP A 113 11.07 -5.64 -0.86
CA ASP A 113 10.56 -5.02 0.37
C ASP A 113 10.90 -5.93 1.54
N TRP A 114 12.05 -5.67 2.17
CA TRP A 114 12.59 -6.49 3.24
C TRP A 114 11.69 -6.57 4.47
N ILE A 115 10.77 -5.63 4.65
CA ILE A 115 9.82 -5.69 5.77
C ILE A 115 8.60 -6.52 5.37
N LYS A 116 7.95 -6.19 4.25
CA LYS A 116 6.71 -6.87 3.84
C LYS A 116 6.93 -8.32 3.42
N GLN A 117 8.07 -8.61 2.81
CA GLN A 117 8.40 -9.94 2.30
C GLN A 117 9.23 -10.76 3.30
N LYS A 118 9.33 -10.31 4.56
CA LYS A 118 10.12 -10.93 5.65
C LYS A 118 10.06 -12.46 5.64
N LYS A 119 8.85 -13.04 5.64
CA LYS A 119 8.67 -14.51 5.67
C LYS A 119 9.33 -15.20 4.48
N ALA A 120 9.04 -14.74 3.27
CA ALA A 120 9.59 -15.32 2.04
C ALA A 120 11.11 -15.16 1.95
N ILE A 121 11.63 -14.02 2.40
CA ILE A 121 13.07 -13.73 2.44
C ILE A 121 13.78 -14.67 3.42
N ILE A 122 13.28 -14.78 4.65
CA ILE A 122 13.86 -15.66 5.68
C ILE A 122 13.88 -17.10 5.17
N THR A 123 12.73 -17.63 4.73
CA THR A 123 12.64 -18.99 4.20
C THR A 123 13.65 -19.22 3.07
N ARG A 124 13.69 -18.32 2.09
CA ARG A 124 14.60 -18.43 0.93
C ARG A 124 16.08 -18.41 1.33
N VAL A 125 16.48 -17.49 2.21
CA VAL A 125 17.88 -17.37 2.63
C VAL A 125 18.31 -18.58 3.46
N PHE A 126 17.43 -19.12 4.31
CA PHE A 126 17.76 -20.31 5.08
C PHE A 126 17.78 -21.59 4.25
N GLU A 127 16.98 -21.69 3.18
CA GLU A 127 17.00 -22.83 2.26
C GLU A 127 18.21 -22.84 1.31
N ARG A 128 18.63 -21.67 0.81
CA ARG A 128 19.58 -21.58 -0.33
C ARG A 128 20.80 -20.70 -0.09
N GLY A 129 20.84 -20.01 1.04
CA GLY A 129 21.91 -19.07 1.39
C GLY A 129 23.08 -19.72 2.12
N ASN A 130 24.21 -19.02 2.09
CA ASN A 130 25.40 -19.36 2.86
C ASN A 130 25.31 -18.81 4.31
N GLU A 131 26.28 -19.16 5.14
CA GLU A 131 26.29 -18.75 6.56
C GLU A 131 26.37 -17.23 6.76
N GLN A 132 27.08 -16.52 5.88
CA GLN A 132 27.15 -15.05 5.94
C GLN A 132 25.78 -14.42 5.70
N GLU A 133 25.04 -14.92 4.71
CA GLU A 133 23.70 -14.46 4.35
C GLU A 133 22.71 -14.75 5.50
N LYS A 134 22.73 -15.97 6.06
CA LYS A 134 21.89 -16.35 7.21
C LYS A 134 22.18 -15.47 8.43
N ASN A 135 23.45 -15.25 8.77
CA ASN A 135 23.84 -14.41 9.90
C ASN A 135 23.38 -12.96 9.74
N GLU A 136 23.43 -12.41 8.52
CA GLU A 136 22.90 -11.07 8.28
C GLU A 136 21.37 -11.01 8.42
N ILE A 137 20.64 -12.03 7.96
CA ILE A 137 19.18 -12.13 8.15
C ILE A 137 18.83 -12.21 9.65
N ILE A 138 19.56 -13.00 10.44
CA ILE A 138 19.37 -13.08 11.89
C ILE A 138 19.65 -11.73 12.55
N ARG A 139 20.74 -11.04 12.16
CA ARG A 139 21.09 -9.72 12.69
C ARG A 139 20.05 -8.66 12.32
N PHE A 140 19.49 -8.72 11.11
CA PHE A 140 18.54 -7.73 10.60
C PHE A 140 17.12 -7.91 11.18
N TYR A 141 16.58 -9.13 11.19
CA TYR A 141 15.23 -9.38 11.69
C TYR A 141 15.17 -9.73 13.18
N GLY A 142 16.28 -10.14 13.77
CA GLY A 142 16.34 -10.70 15.12
C GLY A 142 16.11 -12.22 15.13
N LYS A 143 16.80 -12.92 16.03
CA LYS A 143 16.77 -14.39 16.13
C LYS A 143 15.36 -14.93 16.37
N GLN A 144 14.64 -14.38 17.35
CA GLN A 144 13.28 -14.81 17.67
C GLN A 144 12.34 -14.76 16.46
N ALA A 145 12.37 -13.64 15.74
CA ALA A 145 11.57 -13.41 14.55
C ALA A 145 11.89 -14.35 13.38
N VAL A 146 13.13 -14.81 13.29
CA VAL A 146 13.57 -15.81 12.30
C VAL A 146 13.10 -17.20 12.70
N ASP A 147 13.30 -17.57 13.97
CA ASP A 147 12.90 -18.87 14.50
C ASP A 147 11.37 -19.08 14.39
N GLU A 148 10.57 -18.04 14.67
CA GLU A 148 9.10 -18.07 14.47
C GLU A 148 8.70 -18.40 13.02
N VAL A 149 9.39 -17.81 12.05
CA VAL A 149 9.11 -18.05 10.62
C VAL A 149 9.47 -19.48 10.20
N LEU A 150 10.59 -19.99 10.70
CA LEU A 150 11.10 -21.32 10.33
C LEU A 150 10.34 -22.45 11.03
N THR A 151 9.83 -22.22 12.23
CA THR A 151 9.04 -23.21 13.01
C THR A 151 7.59 -23.31 12.57
N GLY A 152 7.11 -22.38 11.72
CA GLY A 152 5.75 -22.40 11.18
C GLY A 152 4.68 -21.85 12.13
N SER A 153 5.05 -21.26 13.26
CA SER A 153 4.09 -20.64 14.18
C SER A 153 3.50 -19.35 13.59
N PRO A 154 2.16 -19.16 13.62
CA PRO A 154 1.55 -17.95 13.10
C PRO A 154 1.96 -16.73 13.94
N ILE A 155 2.25 -15.62 13.24
CA ILE A 155 2.51 -14.32 13.82
C ILE A 155 1.16 -13.80 14.35
N ASN A 156 1.05 -13.61 15.67
CA ASN A 156 -0.09 -12.93 16.32
C ASN A 156 -0.17 -11.45 15.91
#